data_AF-A0A817MR79-F1
#
_entry.id   AF-A0A817MR79-F1
#
_cell.length_a   1.000
_cell.length_b   1.000
_cell.length_c   1.000
_cell.angle_alpha   90.00
_cell.angle_beta   90.00
_cell.angle_gamma   90.00
#
_symmetry.space_group_name_H-M   'P 1'
#
loop_
_entity.id
_entity.type
_entity.pdbx_description
1 polymer ?
#
loop_
_entity_poly.entity_id
_entity_poly.type
_entity_poly.pdbx_seq_one_letter_code
_entity_poly.pdbx_strand_id
1 'polypeptide(L)'
;MGSLLSQMYPPEMKRVKMAHMSSGNGVGLELFQFIDPPTRRPNTTSFEYSRAGLFHICVTDPEPENLVRRIVATGGKQLSPVLTVFPSEIYQAVYCLDPFGNLVEVMATSYERQMSNRDPKVPSQMRGSTIISSSKS
;
A
#
# COMPACT_ATOMS: atom_id res chain seq x y z
N MET A 1 -15.11 -18.31 15.38
CA MET A 1 -13.99 -18.22 14.42
C MET A 1 -13.09 -19.45 14.44
N GLY A 2 -12.72 -20.00 15.62
CA GLY A 2 -11.75 -21.11 15.72
C GLY A 2 -12.04 -22.36 14.87
N SER A 3 -13.29 -22.85 14.86
CA SER A 3 -13.69 -24.03 14.08
C SER A 3 -13.78 -23.78 12.57
N LEU A 4 -13.94 -22.53 12.14
CA LEU A 4 -13.97 -22.15 10.73
C LEU A 4 -12.54 -22.08 10.17
N LEU A 5 -11.64 -21.41 10.90
CA LEU A 5 -10.24 -21.30 10.50
C LEU A 5 -9.57 -22.67 10.40
N SER A 6 -9.88 -23.60 11.31
CA SER A 6 -9.36 -24.97 11.24
C SER A 6 -9.88 -25.80 10.06
N GLN A 7 -11.00 -25.40 9.44
CA GLN A 7 -11.53 -26.04 8.23
C GLN A 7 -10.96 -25.41 6.95
N MET A 8 -10.61 -24.12 7.01
CA MET A 8 -10.10 -23.38 5.85
C MET A 8 -8.59 -23.46 5.68
N TYR A 9 -7.85 -23.56 6.79
CA TYR A 9 -6.39 -23.55 6.80
C TYR A 9 -5.83 -24.91 7.22
N PRO A 10 -4.66 -25.31 6.68
CA PRO A 10 -3.96 -26.51 7.11
C PRO A 10 -3.64 -26.50 8.62
N PRO A 11 -3.54 -27.67 9.29
CA PRO A 11 -3.24 -27.77 10.72
C PRO A 11 -1.94 -27.09 11.17
N GLU A 12 -1.04 -26.83 10.24
CA GLU A 12 0.23 -26.14 10.46
C GLU A 12 0.03 -24.66 10.81
N MET A 13 -1.10 -24.04 10.43
CA MET A 13 -1.42 -22.65 10.78
C MET A 13 -1.79 -22.54 12.26
N LYS A 14 -0.86 -22.05 13.08
CA LYS A 14 -1.01 -21.94 14.54
C LYS A 14 -1.36 -20.54 15.01
N ARG A 15 -0.84 -19.50 14.34
CA ARG A 15 -1.03 -18.11 14.80
C ARG A 15 -1.11 -17.12 13.67
N VAL A 16 -2.16 -16.30 13.71
CA VAL A 16 -2.44 -15.22 12.76
C VAL A 16 -2.99 -14.00 13.51
N LYS A 17 -2.63 -12.79 13.05
CA LYS A 17 -3.35 -11.56 13.40
C LYS A 17 -4.26 -11.17 12.25
N MET A 18 -5.49 -10.77 12.58
CA MET A 18 -6.49 -10.36 11.61
C MET A 18 -6.93 -8.93 11.91
N ALA A 19 -7.00 -8.10 10.89
CA ALA A 19 -7.67 -6.81 10.95
C ALA A 19 -8.79 -6.80 9.91
N HIS A 20 -10.01 -6.54 10.38
CA HIS A 20 -11.17 -6.37 9.51
C HIS A 20 -11.50 -4.89 9.43
N MET A 21 -11.60 -4.38 8.22
CA MET A 21 -12.04 -3.03 7.92
C MET A 21 -13.28 -3.12 7.04
N SER A 22 -14.22 -2.21 7.23
CA SER A 22 -15.38 -2.08 6.37
C SER A 22 -15.65 -0.62 6.05
N SER A 23 -16.26 -0.38 4.90
CA SER A 23 -16.79 0.91 4.51
C SER A 23 -18.32 0.91 4.55
N GLY A 24 -18.92 2.11 4.61
CA GLY A 24 -20.38 2.28 4.70
C GLY A 24 -21.17 1.75 3.49
N ASN A 25 -20.50 1.49 2.36
CA ASN A 25 -21.10 0.91 1.15
C ASN A 25 -20.97 -0.63 1.09
N GLY A 26 -20.60 -1.28 2.19
CA GLY A 26 -20.56 -2.74 2.27
C GLY A 26 -19.29 -3.38 1.70
N VAL A 27 -18.27 -2.60 1.34
CA VAL A 27 -16.95 -3.16 0.98
C VAL A 27 -16.20 -3.49 2.28
N GLY A 28 -15.63 -4.70 2.32
CA GLY A 28 -14.79 -5.18 3.42
C GLY A 28 -13.37 -5.44 2.95
N LEU A 29 -12.40 -5.21 3.83
CA LEU A 29 -11.01 -5.61 3.68
C LEU A 29 -10.60 -6.44 4.89
N GLU A 30 -10.12 -7.65 4.62
CA GLU A 30 -9.57 -8.55 5.63
C GLU A 30 -8.06 -8.66 5.44
N LEU A 31 -7.29 -8.20 6.43
CA LEU A 31 -5.84 -8.22 6.42
C LEU A 31 -5.33 -9.29 7.36
N PHE A 32 -4.44 -10.14 6.86
CA PHE A 32 -3.89 -11.28 7.60
C PHE A 32 -2.37 -11.14 7.75
N GLN A 33 -1.90 -11.27 8.98
CA GLN A 33 -0.47 -11.42 9.29
C GLN A 33 -0.24 -12.81 9.90
N PHE A 34 0.26 -13.75 9.12
CA PHE A 34 0.63 -15.08 9.62
C PHE A 34 1.92 -14.99 10.41
N ILE A 35 1.89 -15.46 11.65
CA ILE A 35 3.03 -15.40 12.58
C ILE A 35 3.65 -16.77 12.80
N ASP A 36 2.85 -17.84 12.78
CA ASP A 36 3.32 -19.21 12.88
C ASP A 36 2.48 -20.13 11.98
N PRO A 37 3.01 -20.56 10.82
CA PRO A 37 4.30 -20.16 10.25
C PRO A 37 4.31 -18.68 9.81
N PRO A 38 5.49 -18.02 9.77
CA PRO A 38 5.56 -16.62 9.39
C PRO A 38 5.27 -16.41 7.90
N THR A 39 4.62 -15.29 7.56
CA THR A 39 4.42 -14.87 6.16
C THR A 39 5.73 -14.88 5.38
N ARG A 40 5.75 -15.54 4.21
CA ARG A 40 6.87 -15.47 3.27
C ARG A 40 6.77 -14.17 2.47
N ARG A 41 7.85 -13.38 2.45
CA ARG A 41 7.95 -12.21 1.59
C ARG A 41 8.12 -12.68 0.13
N PRO A 42 7.37 -12.12 -0.83
CA PRO A 42 7.71 -12.29 -2.23
C PRO A 42 9.10 -11.69 -2.50
N ASN A 43 9.82 -12.20 -3.50
CA ASN A 43 11.11 -11.63 -3.93
C ASN A 43 10.95 -10.31 -4.70
N THR A 44 9.75 -9.73 -4.74
CA THR A 44 9.45 -8.47 -5.42
C THR A 44 10.11 -7.32 -4.67
N THR A 45 11.20 -6.80 -5.23
CA THR A 45 11.96 -5.68 -4.67
C THR A 45 11.75 -4.38 -5.44
N SER A 46 10.86 -4.40 -6.45
CA SER A 46 10.68 -3.35 -7.43
C SER A 46 9.19 -3.00 -7.64
N PHE A 47 8.95 -1.91 -8.36
CA PHE A 47 7.62 -1.45 -8.75
C PHE A 47 7.09 -2.28 -9.93
N GLU A 48 6.38 -3.38 -9.63
CA GLU A 48 5.87 -4.31 -10.65
C GLU A 48 4.38 -4.08 -10.97
N TYR A 49 4.08 -3.05 -11.77
CA TYR A 49 2.70 -2.67 -12.09
C TYR A 49 1.99 -3.60 -13.10
N SER A 50 2.74 -4.38 -13.87
CA SER A 50 2.21 -5.25 -14.92
C SER A 50 1.92 -6.67 -14.45
N ARG A 51 2.21 -7.00 -13.18
CA ARG A 51 1.93 -8.32 -12.60
C ARG A 51 0.42 -8.49 -12.41
N ALA A 52 -0.11 -9.65 -12.79
CA ALA A 52 -1.51 -9.99 -12.54
C ALA A 52 -1.84 -10.03 -11.03
N GLY A 53 -3.01 -9.51 -10.66
CA GLY A 53 -3.52 -9.49 -9.28
C GLY A 53 -3.65 -8.07 -8.72
N LEU A 54 -3.67 -7.96 -7.38
CA LEU A 54 -3.69 -6.66 -6.71
C LEU A 54 -2.41 -5.89 -7.05
N PHE A 55 -2.60 -4.69 -7.60
CA PHE A 55 -1.50 -3.80 -7.99
C PHE A 55 -0.94 -3.05 -6.79
N HIS A 56 -1.76 -2.26 -6.08
CA HIS A 56 -1.37 -1.57 -4.86
C HIS A 56 -2.58 -1.31 -3.96
N ILE A 57 -2.31 -0.95 -2.70
CA ILE A 57 -3.29 -0.39 -1.77
C ILE A 57 -2.93 1.07 -1.53
N CYS A 58 -3.93 1.95 -1.54
CA CYS A 58 -3.76 3.34 -1.18
C CYS A 58 -4.30 3.58 0.24
N VAL A 59 -3.53 4.29 1.06
CA VAL A 59 -3.92 4.69 2.43
C VAL A 59 -3.81 6.20 2.58
N THR A 60 -4.76 6.79 3.33
CA THR A 60 -4.72 8.21 3.68
C THR A 60 -4.03 8.39 5.02
N ASP A 61 -3.00 9.24 5.05
CA ASP A 61 -2.31 9.68 6.27
C ASP A 61 -1.99 11.17 6.13
N PRO A 62 -2.38 12.04 7.09
CA PRO A 62 -2.16 13.49 6.98
C PRO A 62 -0.68 13.89 6.98
N GLU A 63 0.22 12.99 7.39
CA GLU A 63 1.66 13.21 7.41
C GLU A 63 2.40 12.08 6.65
N PRO A 64 2.33 12.03 5.30
CA PRO A 64 2.87 10.92 4.52
C PRO A 64 4.33 10.59 4.83
N GLU A 65 5.17 11.61 5.07
CA GLU A 65 6.57 11.42 5.45
C GLU A 65 6.76 10.64 6.75
N ASN A 66 5.91 10.88 7.77
CA ASN A 66 5.97 10.16 9.04
C ASN A 66 5.62 8.68 8.83
N LEU A 67 4.59 8.39 8.03
CA LEU A 67 4.23 7.02 7.71
C LEU A 67 5.32 6.31 6.89
N VAL A 68 5.92 7.01 5.91
CA VAL A 68 7.08 6.48 5.16
C VAL A 68 8.24 6.12 6.08
N ARG A 69 8.59 7.00 7.04
CA ARG A 69 9.65 6.71 8.02
C ARG A 69 9.36 5.44 8.83
N ARG A 70 8.10 5.24 9.25
CA ARG A 70 7.67 4.02 9.97
C ARG A 70 7.74 2.78 9.09
N ILE A 71 7.35 2.88 7.82
CA ILE A 71 7.45 1.78 6.85
C ILE A 71 8.91 1.37 6.65
N VAL A 72 9.79 2.34 6.39
CA VAL A 72 11.23 2.07 6.21
C VAL A 72 11.85 1.49 7.49
N ALA A 73 11.52 2.03 8.65
CA ALA A 73 12.03 1.53 9.95
C ALA A 73 11.62 0.08 10.26
N THR A 74 10.54 -0.41 9.64
CA THR A 74 10.05 -1.80 9.81
C THR A 74 10.47 -2.74 8.68
N GLY A 75 11.39 -2.29 7.81
CA GLY A 75 11.98 -3.11 6.74
C GLY A 75 11.23 -3.04 5.41
N GLY A 76 10.40 -2.01 5.21
CA GLY A 76 9.89 -1.60 3.91
C GLY A 76 10.87 -0.67 3.17
N LYS A 77 10.44 -0.10 2.05
CA LYS A 77 11.25 0.77 1.19
C LYS A 77 10.43 1.93 0.63
N GLN A 78 10.98 3.12 0.60
CA GLN A 78 10.41 4.23 -0.18
C GLN A 78 10.80 4.06 -1.66
N LEU A 79 9.84 4.16 -2.58
CA LEU A 79 10.05 3.98 -4.02
C LEU A 79 10.03 5.29 -4.81
N SER A 80 9.33 6.30 -4.33
CA SER A 80 9.25 7.62 -4.96
C SER A 80 9.59 8.73 -3.96
N PRO A 81 9.99 9.92 -4.41
CA PRO A 81 9.89 11.12 -3.58
C PRO A 81 8.42 11.38 -3.20
N VAL A 82 8.20 12.29 -2.26
CA VAL A 82 6.87 12.86 -2.02
C VAL A 82 6.53 13.76 -3.21
N LEU A 83 5.45 13.44 -3.91
CA LEU A 83 5.03 14.09 -5.14
C LEU A 83 3.75 14.88 -4.90
N THR A 84 3.66 16.08 -5.49
CA THR A 84 2.37 16.77 -5.63
C THR A 84 1.61 16.18 -6.81
N VAL A 85 0.42 15.64 -6.55
CA VAL A 85 -0.37 14.88 -7.54
C VAL A 85 -0.98 15.79 -8.60
N PHE A 86 -1.45 16.98 -8.22
CA PHE A 86 -2.03 17.97 -9.13
C PHE A 86 -1.36 19.35 -8.96
N PRO A 87 -0.97 20.03 -10.05
CA PRO A 87 -0.17 21.27 -9.99
C PRO A 87 -0.79 22.41 -9.16
N SER A 88 -2.11 22.45 -9.05
CA SER A 88 -2.87 23.50 -8.37
C SER A 88 -3.34 23.11 -6.96
N GLU A 89 -3.04 21.88 -6.50
CA GLU A 89 -3.55 21.36 -5.24
C GLU A 89 -2.42 20.89 -4.32
N ILE A 90 -2.67 20.95 -3.01
CA ILE A 90 -1.72 20.54 -1.97
C ILE A 90 -1.71 19.01 -1.74
N TYR A 91 -2.22 18.22 -2.68
CA TYR A 91 -2.33 16.78 -2.51
C TYR A 91 -0.98 16.12 -2.76
N GLN A 92 -0.42 15.56 -1.69
CA GLN A 92 0.84 14.85 -1.72
C GLN A 92 0.60 13.35 -1.74
N ALA A 93 1.39 12.63 -2.53
CA ALA A 93 1.41 11.18 -2.57
C ALA A 93 2.85 10.64 -2.59
N VAL A 94 3.04 9.43 -2.06
CA VAL A 94 4.32 8.72 -2.08
C VAL A 94 4.08 7.22 -2.19
N TYR A 95 4.87 6.56 -3.04
CA TYR A 95 4.85 5.10 -3.19
C TYR A 95 5.93 4.44 -2.34
N CYS A 96 5.55 3.37 -1.66
CA CYS A 96 6.40 2.54 -0.81
C CYS A 96 6.18 1.06 -1.07
N LEU A 97 7.19 0.24 -0.79
CA LEU A 97 6.97 -1.15 -0.41
C LEU A 97 6.83 -1.23 1.11
N ASP A 98 5.76 -1.87 1.58
CA ASP A 98 5.65 -2.22 2.99
C ASP A 98 6.67 -3.32 3.37
N PRO A 99 6.81 -3.67 4.66
CA PRO A 99 7.68 -4.74 5.07
C PRO A 99 7.36 -6.10 4.42
N PHE A 100 6.14 -6.36 3.96
CA PHE A 100 5.78 -7.64 3.35
C PHE A 100 5.97 -7.67 1.83
N GLY A 101 6.39 -6.54 1.22
CA GLY A 101 6.58 -6.41 -0.22
C GLY A 101 5.34 -5.93 -0.97
N ASN A 102 4.30 -5.48 -0.27
CA ASN A 102 3.13 -4.88 -0.90
C ASN A 102 3.44 -3.46 -1.36
N LEU A 103 2.99 -3.10 -2.56
CA LEU A 103 3.02 -1.73 -3.03
C LEU A 103 1.92 -0.92 -2.32
N VAL A 104 2.33 0.14 -1.62
CA VAL A 104 1.46 1.04 -0.89
C VAL A 104 1.65 2.46 -1.40
N GLU A 105 0.54 3.10 -1.76
CA GLU A 105 0.47 4.54 -1.98
C GLU A 105 0.00 5.21 -0.69
N VAL A 106 0.70 6.24 -0.23
CA VAL A 106 0.28 7.06 0.91
C VAL A 106 -0.12 8.43 0.40
N MET A 107 -1.34 8.86 0.71
CA MET A 107 -1.87 10.17 0.30
C MET A 107 -2.19 11.06 1.50
N ALA A 108 -1.86 12.34 1.41
CA ALA A 108 -2.12 13.34 2.47
C ALA A 108 -3.61 13.68 2.66
N THR A 109 -4.45 13.34 1.68
CA THR A 109 -5.86 13.73 1.63
C THR A 109 -6.74 12.51 1.35
N SER A 110 -8.02 12.55 1.75
CA SER A 110 -8.93 11.45 1.47
C SER A 110 -9.05 11.19 -0.03
N TYR A 111 -9.19 9.91 -0.38
CA TYR A 111 -9.31 9.48 -1.77
C TYR A 111 -10.48 10.18 -2.47
N GLU A 112 -11.63 10.29 -1.81
CA GLU A 112 -12.81 10.97 -2.34
C GLU A 112 -12.51 12.43 -2.65
N ARG A 113 -11.86 13.14 -1.74
CA ARG A 113 -11.56 14.57 -1.94
C ARG A 113 -10.57 14.77 -3.08
N GLN A 114 -9.57 13.90 -3.19
CA GLN A 114 -8.58 13.96 -4.26
C GLN A 114 -9.19 13.64 -5.64
N MET A 115 -10.16 12.72 -5.70
CA MET A 115 -10.79 12.34 -6.97
C MET A 115 -11.95 13.27 -7.35
N SER A 116 -12.71 13.80 -6.39
CA SER A 116 -13.88 14.65 -6.66
C SER A 116 -13.54 16.11 -6.99
N ASN A 117 -12.37 16.61 -6.57
CA ASN A 117 -11.97 18.01 -6.81
C ASN A 117 -11.01 18.18 -7.99
N ARG A 118 -10.73 17.11 -8.73
CA ARG A 118 -9.84 17.15 -9.89
C ARG A 118 -10.39 18.08 -10.98
N ASP A 119 -9.61 19.08 -11.39
CA ASP A 119 -9.90 19.86 -12.60
C ASP A 119 -9.66 19.00 -13.85
N PRO A 120 -10.69 18.66 -14.65
CA PRO A 120 -10.53 17.84 -15.84
C PRO A 120 -9.70 18.51 -16.94
N LYS A 121 -9.52 19.84 -16.89
CA LYS A 121 -8.73 20.61 -17.87
C LYS A 121 -7.24 20.62 -17.55
N VAL A 122 -6.84 20.24 -16.34
CA VAL A 122 -5.43 20.15 -15.94
C VAL A 122 -4.95 18.71 -16.14
N PRO A 123 -4.00 18.44 -17.06
CA PRO A 123 -3.47 17.11 -17.24
C PRO A 123 -2.81 16.61 -15.95
N SER A 124 -3.07 15.37 -15.56
CA SER A 124 -2.27 14.68 -14.56
C SER A 124 -0.81 14.70 -15.02
N GLN A 125 0.10 15.25 -14.21
CA GLN A 125 1.51 15.24 -14.57
C GLN A 125 2.06 13.82 -14.40
N MET A 126 2.05 13.01 -15.47
CA MET A 126 3.04 11.94 -15.62
C MET A 126 4.36 12.57 -16.08
N ARG A 127 5.01 13.39 -15.24
CA ARG A 127 6.45 13.58 -15.43
C ARG A 127 7.09 12.31 -14.91
N GLY A 128 7.89 11.65 -15.75
CA GLY A 128 8.64 10.45 -15.38
C GLY A 128 9.42 10.71 -14.09
N SER A 129 8.81 10.38 -12.96
CA SER A 129 9.46 10.43 -11.68
C SER A 129 10.31 9.18 -11.64
N THR A 130 11.61 9.38 -11.43
CA THR A 130 12.56 8.29 -11.18
C THR A 130 12.03 7.49 -9.99
N ILE A 131 11.28 6.42 -10.27
CA ILE A 131 11.11 5.34 -9.31
C ILE A 131 12.52 4.87 -9.04
N ILE A 132 12.95 4.96 -7.79
CA ILE A 132 14.30 4.59 -7.38
C ILE A 132 14.40 3.08 -7.52
N SER A 133 14.71 2.58 -8.72
CA SER A 133 15.07 1.19 -8.92
C SER A 133 16.43 0.99 -8.27
N SER A 134 16.46 0.41 -7.08
CA SER A 134 17.71 -0.03 -6.48
C SER A 134 18.36 -1.07 -7.40
N SER A 135 19.54 -0.70 -7.89
CA SER A 135 20.56 -1.44 -8.66
C SER A 135 20.39 -2.94 -8.82
N LYS A 136 20.60 -3.40 -10.06
CA LYS A 136 21.01 -4.76 -10.44
C LYS A 136 22.09 -5.29 -9.48
N SER A 137 21.89 -6.51 -8.97
CA SER A 137 22.95 -7.41 -8.51
C SER A 137 22.96 -8.63 -9.43
#